data_AF-A0A4U9CV90-F1
#
_entry.id   AF-A0A4U9CV90-F1
#
_cell.length_a   1.000
_cell.length_b   1.000
_cell.length_c   1.000
_cell.angle_alpha   90.00
_cell.angle_beta   90.00
_cell.angle_gamma   90.00
#
_symmetry.space_group_name_H-M   'P 1'
#
loop_
_entity.id
_entity.type
_entity.pdbx_description
1 polymer ?
#
loop_
_entity_poly.entity_id
_entity_poly.type
_entity_poly.pdbx_seq_one_letter_code
_entity_poly.pdbx_strand_id
1 'polypeptide(L)'
;MHAQVAGLESVLAKMCEPQVAIVSLTITEKGYCHSPASGELQLDHPLIVADIQNPHQPKSAPGVIVEALARRKAAGLPAFSVMSCDNMPENGHVLRNVVCALARAIDSELADWIAESVTFPSTMVDRIVPAVTPATLDKIEQLTGVRDPAGVACEPFRQWVIEDNFVAGRPEWEKAGARAGGRRCAV
;
A
#
# COMPACT_ATOMS: atom_id res chain seq x y z
N MET A 1 -2.13 -9.67 -8.84
CA MET A 1 -2.84 -10.91 -8.44
C MET A 1 -3.92 -10.51 -7.45
N HIS A 2 -5.13 -11.05 -7.57
CA HIS A 2 -6.24 -10.75 -6.66
C HIS A 2 -6.44 -11.90 -5.67
N ALA A 3 -6.47 -11.62 -4.36
CA ALA A 3 -6.52 -12.66 -3.32
C ALA A 3 -7.75 -13.58 -3.45
N GLN A 4 -8.88 -13.06 -3.92
CA GLN A 4 -10.11 -13.83 -4.11
C GLN A 4 -10.06 -14.77 -5.32
N VAL A 5 -9.16 -14.53 -6.28
CA VAL A 5 -9.05 -15.32 -7.52
C VAL A 5 -7.81 -16.21 -7.50
N ALA A 6 -6.67 -15.69 -7.03
CA ALA A 6 -5.39 -16.40 -6.99
C ALA A 6 -5.13 -17.12 -5.65
N GLY A 7 -5.92 -16.83 -4.62
CA GLY A 7 -5.70 -17.29 -3.25
C GLY A 7 -4.70 -16.41 -2.48
N LEU A 8 -4.90 -16.32 -1.17
CA LEU A 8 -4.05 -15.54 -0.25
C LEU A 8 -2.58 -16.02 -0.26
N GLU A 9 -2.35 -17.33 -0.28
CA GLU A 9 -1.00 -17.89 -0.30
C GLU A 9 -0.20 -17.45 -1.53
N SER A 10 -0.82 -17.38 -2.71
CA SER A 10 -0.16 -16.88 -3.92
C SER A 10 0.26 -15.41 -3.79
N VAL A 11 -0.55 -14.61 -3.09
CA VAL A 11 -0.23 -13.20 -2.80
C VAL A 11 0.95 -13.11 -1.83
N LEU A 12 0.90 -13.84 -0.71
CA LEU A 12 1.96 -13.85 0.30
C LEU A 12 3.27 -14.39 -0.27
N ALA A 13 3.22 -15.48 -1.05
CA ALA A 13 4.38 -16.02 -1.75
C ALA A 13 5.02 -14.97 -2.66
N LYS A 14 4.21 -14.19 -3.39
CA LYS A 14 4.72 -13.13 -4.26
C LYS A 14 5.38 -12.00 -3.47
N MET A 15 4.77 -11.56 -2.35
CA MET A 15 5.35 -10.55 -1.47
C MET A 15 6.64 -11.02 -0.79
N CYS A 16 6.84 -12.33 -0.67
CA CYS A 16 8.05 -12.95 -0.12
C CYS A 16 9.14 -13.21 -1.16
N GLU A 17 8.93 -12.89 -2.45
CA GLU A 17 10.01 -13.01 -3.42
C GLU A 17 11.14 -12.00 -3.10
N PRO A 18 12.43 -12.38 -3.17
CA PRO A 18 13.52 -11.54 -2.69
C PRO A 18 13.62 -10.16 -3.36
N GLN A 19 13.27 -10.08 -4.64
CA GLN A 19 13.34 -8.85 -5.43
C GLN A 19 12.20 -7.86 -5.17
N VAL A 20 11.18 -8.24 -4.37
CA VAL A 20 10.14 -7.29 -3.96
C VAL A 20 10.73 -6.30 -2.97
N ALA A 21 10.97 -5.09 -3.45
CA ALA A 21 11.55 -3.98 -2.68
C ALA A 21 10.50 -3.01 -2.12
N ILE A 22 9.33 -2.90 -2.78
CA ILE A 22 8.28 -1.95 -2.43
C ILE A 22 6.91 -2.63 -2.57
N VAL A 23 6.06 -2.44 -1.57
CA VAL A 23 4.62 -2.75 -1.62
C VAL A 23 3.85 -1.44 -1.55
N SER A 24 3.10 -1.11 -2.61
CA SER A 24 2.32 0.14 -2.70
C SER A 24 0.83 -0.07 -2.50
N LEU A 25 0.12 0.94 -1.99
CA LEU A 25 -1.32 0.85 -1.69
C LEU A 25 -2.14 2.00 -2.29
N THR A 26 -3.30 1.65 -2.85
CA THR A 26 -4.41 2.56 -3.20
C THR A 26 -5.71 1.88 -2.78
N ILE A 27 -5.94 1.78 -1.47
CA ILE A 27 -6.99 0.97 -0.86
C ILE A 27 -8.15 1.80 -0.30
N THR A 28 -8.16 3.11 -0.56
CA THR A 28 -9.02 4.13 0.07
C THR A 28 -8.71 4.32 1.56
N GLU A 29 -9.14 5.44 2.14
CA GLU A 29 -8.89 5.79 3.53
C GLU A 29 -9.43 4.73 4.51
N LYS A 30 -10.54 4.09 4.13
CA LYS A 30 -11.20 3.04 4.92
C LYS A 30 -10.41 1.74 4.97
N GLY A 31 -9.56 1.47 3.97
CA GLY A 31 -8.80 0.23 3.87
C GLY A 31 -7.76 0.04 4.99
N TYR A 32 -7.35 1.13 5.65
CA TYR A 32 -6.34 1.13 6.71
C TYR A 32 -6.90 0.74 8.08
N CYS A 33 -8.24 0.60 8.23
CA CYS A 33 -8.90 0.27 9.50
C CYS A 33 -8.48 1.21 10.65
N HIS A 34 -8.32 2.49 10.37
CA HIS A 34 -7.87 3.50 11.32
C HIS A 34 -8.98 4.47 11.71
N SER A 35 -8.84 5.12 12.86
CA SER A 35 -9.69 6.23 13.29
C SER A 35 -9.31 7.50 12.51
N PRO A 36 -10.21 8.10 11.71
CA PRO A 36 -9.90 9.31 10.97
C PRO A 36 -9.51 10.50 11.88
N ALA A 37 -9.95 10.47 13.14
CA ALA A 37 -9.68 11.54 14.11
C ALA A 37 -8.29 11.42 14.75
N SER A 38 -7.77 10.20 14.96
CA SER A 38 -6.50 9.97 15.66
C SER A 38 -5.39 9.39 14.79
N GLY A 39 -5.70 8.84 13.61
CA GLY A 39 -4.73 8.10 12.79
C GLY A 39 -4.38 6.72 13.35
N GLU A 40 -4.99 6.31 14.45
CA GLU A 40 -4.67 5.06 15.16
C GLU A 40 -5.46 3.88 14.62
N LEU A 41 -4.89 2.68 14.72
CA LEU A 41 -5.58 1.44 14.36
C LEU A 41 -6.80 1.20 15.25
N GLN A 42 -7.93 0.88 14.64
CA GLN A 42 -9.14 0.44 15.35
C GLN A 42 -9.03 -1.05 15.67
N LEU A 43 -8.56 -1.38 16.88
CA LEU A 43 -8.37 -2.77 17.33
C LEU A 43 -9.68 -3.55 17.43
N ASP A 44 -10.81 -2.86 17.58
CA ASP A 44 -12.16 -3.43 17.62
C ASP A 44 -12.78 -3.59 16.21
N HIS A 45 -12.12 -3.10 15.16
CA HIS A 45 -12.61 -3.26 13.80
C HIS A 45 -12.69 -4.75 13.42
N PRO A 46 -13.79 -5.26 12.84
CA PRO A 46 -13.99 -6.69 12.61
C PRO A 46 -12.89 -7.38 11.79
N LEU A 47 -12.32 -6.70 10.80
CA LEU A 47 -11.19 -7.24 10.03
C LEU A 47 -9.91 -7.36 10.88
N ILE A 48 -9.67 -6.40 11.77
CA ILE A 48 -8.48 -6.37 12.62
C ILE A 48 -8.59 -7.43 13.72
N VAL A 49 -9.76 -7.57 14.34
CA VAL A 49 -10.03 -8.65 15.28
C VAL A 49 -9.81 -10.02 14.62
N ALA A 50 -10.32 -10.22 13.39
CA ALA A 50 -10.15 -11.46 12.66
C ALA A 50 -8.67 -11.76 12.34
N ASP A 51 -7.91 -10.74 11.94
CA ASP A 51 -6.48 -10.87 11.62
C ASP A 51 -5.64 -11.15 12.88
N ILE A 52 -5.97 -10.55 14.03
CA ILE A 52 -5.32 -10.87 15.31
C ILE A 52 -5.59 -12.32 15.72
N GLN A 53 -6.81 -12.81 15.51
CA GLN A 53 -7.19 -14.18 15.86
C GLN A 53 -6.59 -15.24 14.91
N ASN A 54 -6.35 -14.88 13.65
CA ASN A 54 -5.78 -15.79 12.64
C ASN A 54 -4.74 -15.07 11.77
N PRO A 55 -3.56 -14.73 12.34
CA PRO A 55 -2.57 -13.88 11.70
C PRO A 55 -1.95 -14.46 10.43
N HIS A 56 -2.05 -15.78 10.24
CA HIS A 56 -1.54 -16.47 9.05
C HIS A 56 -2.57 -16.55 7.90
N GLN A 57 -3.81 -16.12 8.14
CA GLN A 57 -4.84 -16.00 7.11
C GLN A 57 -5.50 -14.61 7.12
N PRO A 58 -4.71 -13.52 7.00
CA PRO A 58 -5.22 -12.17 7.14
C PRO A 58 -6.16 -11.81 5.99
N LYS A 59 -7.10 -10.91 6.30
CA LYS A 59 -8.09 -10.37 5.37
C LYS A 59 -7.92 -8.86 5.17
N SER A 60 -7.36 -8.14 6.14
CA SER A 60 -7.07 -6.71 6.00
C SER A 60 -5.75 -6.48 5.26
N ALA A 61 -5.62 -5.33 4.60
CA ALA A 61 -4.36 -4.95 3.97
C ALA A 61 -3.20 -4.84 4.98
N PRO A 62 -3.37 -4.21 6.18
CA PRO A 62 -2.34 -4.25 7.22
C PRO A 62 -1.96 -5.67 7.63
N GLY A 63 -2.93 -6.59 7.79
CA GLY A 63 -2.66 -7.98 8.16
C GLY A 63 -1.84 -8.73 7.11
N VAL A 64 -2.18 -8.57 5.83
CA VAL A 64 -1.42 -9.17 4.73
C VAL A 64 0.02 -8.65 4.70
N ILE A 65 0.24 -7.36 4.97
CA ILE A 65 1.58 -6.77 5.07
C ILE A 65 2.36 -7.35 6.25
N VAL A 66 1.76 -7.40 7.44
CA VAL A 66 2.40 -7.93 8.65
C VAL A 66 2.80 -9.40 8.47
N GLU A 67 1.91 -10.23 7.93
CA GLU A 67 2.21 -11.65 7.67
C GLU A 67 3.32 -11.82 6.63
N ALA A 68 3.31 -11.04 5.54
CA ALA A 68 4.37 -11.09 4.55
C ALA A 68 5.73 -10.68 5.16
N LEU A 69 5.76 -9.64 5.99
CA LEU A 69 6.96 -9.21 6.70
C LEU A 69 7.45 -10.26 7.71
N ALA A 70 6.54 -10.92 8.43
CA ALA A 70 6.86 -12.02 9.33
C ALA A 70 7.53 -13.19 8.58
N ARG A 71 6.97 -13.60 7.44
CA ARG A 71 7.55 -14.64 6.57
C ARG A 71 8.94 -14.24 6.06
N ARG A 72 9.12 -12.99 5.65
CA ARG A 72 10.43 -12.48 5.21
C ARG A 72 11.45 -12.51 6.34
N LYS A 73 11.10 -12.04 7.55
CA LYS A 73 11.95 -12.12 8.75
C LYS A 73 12.36 -13.56 9.03
N ALA A 74 11.39 -14.49 9.05
CA ALA A 74 11.66 -15.91 9.30
C ALA A 74 12.56 -16.57 8.25
N ALA A 75 12.46 -16.12 6.99
CA ALA A 75 13.30 -16.60 5.89
C ALA A 75 14.66 -15.87 5.77
N GLY A 76 14.96 -14.91 6.64
CA GLY A 76 16.19 -14.11 6.57
C GLY A 76 16.25 -13.17 5.36
N LEU A 77 15.11 -12.81 4.79
CA LEU A 77 15.01 -11.88 3.67
C LEU A 77 14.98 -10.42 4.16
N PRO A 78 15.54 -9.47 3.39
CA PRO A 78 15.41 -8.05 3.72
C PRO A 78 13.95 -7.61 3.68
N ALA A 79 13.60 -6.61 4.49
CA ALA A 79 12.29 -5.97 4.41
C ALA A 79 12.07 -5.23 3.07
N PHE A 80 10.81 -4.99 2.73
CA PHE A 80 10.41 -4.04 1.68
C PHE A 80 9.91 -2.75 2.33
N SER A 81 9.95 -1.63 1.60
CA SER A 81 9.24 -0.41 1.99
C SER A 81 7.76 -0.53 1.69
N VAL A 82 6.92 0.11 2.51
CA VAL A 82 5.46 0.11 2.29
C VAL A 82 5.00 1.53 2.00
N MET A 83 4.53 1.77 0.78
CA MET A 83 4.25 3.12 0.26
C MET A 83 2.75 3.32 0.05
N SER A 84 2.13 4.17 0.85
CA SER A 84 0.75 4.59 0.59
C SER A 84 0.71 5.58 -0.58
N CYS A 85 -0.26 5.42 -1.47
CA CYS A 85 -0.63 6.34 -2.53
C CYS A 85 -2.12 6.72 -2.41
N ASP A 86 -2.69 6.61 -1.21
CA ASP A 86 -4.04 7.09 -0.92
C ASP A 86 -4.01 8.56 -0.50
N ASN A 87 -5.11 9.26 -0.74
CA ASN A 87 -5.26 10.69 -0.48
C ASN A 87 -5.54 10.97 1.02
N MET A 88 -4.51 10.78 1.85
CA MET A 88 -4.55 11.09 3.28
C MET A 88 -3.35 11.96 3.67
N PRO A 89 -3.51 12.92 4.60
CA PRO A 89 -2.38 13.62 5.19
C PRO A 89 -1.42 12.64 5.85
N GLU A 90 -0.12 12.82 5.62
CA GLU A 90 0.94 11.99 6.23
C GLU A 90 0.67 10.48 6.11
N ASN A 91 0.18 10.06 4.94
CA ASN A 91 -0.27 8.69 4.68
C ASN A 91 0.76 7.60 5.04
N GLY A 92 2.06 7.89 4.92
CA GLY A 92 3.14 7.02 5.39
C GLY A 92 3.17 6.84 6.91
N HIS A 93 2.93 7.91 7.68
CA HIS A 93 2.83 7.85 9.14
C HIS A 93 1.60 7.07 9.60
N VAL A 94 0.44 7.31 8.98
CA VAL A 94 -0.78 6.53 9.26
C VAL A 94 -0.52 5.05 9.00
N LEU A 95 0.08 4.72 7.85
CA LEU A 95 0.41 3.34 7.48
C LEU A 95 1.40 2.69 8.47
N ARG A 96 2.45 3.41 8.87
CA ARG A 96 3.40 2.94 9.90
C ARG A 96 2.67 2.63 11.20
N ASN A 97 1.81 3.53 11.66
CA ASN A 97 1.10 3.38 12.92
C ASN A 97 0.18 2.15 12.89
N VAL A 98 -0.60 1.96 11.82
CA VAL A 98 -1.51 0.81 11.74
C VAL A 98 -0.77 -0.52 11.63
N VAL A 99 0.31 -0.58 10.84
CA VAL A 99 1.10 -1.81 10.68
C VAL A 99 1.83 -2.16 11.98
N CYS A 100 2.50 -1.19 12.63
CA CYS A 100 3.19 -1.44 13.89
C CYS A 100 2.23 -1.77 15.04
N ALA A 101 1.06 -1.13 15.10
CA ALA A 101 0.05 -1.44 16.12
C ALA A 101 -0.52 -2.85 15.95
N LEU A 102 -0.84 -3.25 14.71
CA LEU A 102 -1.31 -4.60 14.42
C LEU A 102 -0.24 -5.64 14.74
N ALA A 103 0.99 -5.40 14.28
CA ALA A 103 2.12 -6.28 14.60
C ALA A 103 2.28 -6.41 16.12
N ARG A 104 2.22 -5.32 16.89
CA ARG A 104 2.34 -5.35 18.35
C ARG A 104 1.25 -6.16 19.03
N ALA A 105 0.03 -6.14 18.50
CA ALA A 105 -1.09 -6.93 19.00
C ALA A 105 -0.93 -8.43 18.73
N ILE A 106 -0.11 -8.82 17.75
CA ILE A 106 0.16 -10.21 17.36
C ILE A 106 1.45 -10.72 18.03
N ASP A 107 2.55 -10.01 17.84
CA ASP A 107 3.91 -10.34 18.29
C ASP A 107 4.73 -9.06 18.46
N SER A 108 5.16 -8.79 19.70
CA SER A 108 5.95 -7.61 20.03
C SER A 108 7.33 -7.58 19.37
N GLU A 109 7.99 -8.73 19.23
CA GLU A 109 9.33 -8.81 18.62
C GLU A 109 9.24 -8.53 17.11
N LEU A 110 8.19 -9.05 16.46
CA LEU A 110 7.90 -8.72 15.07
C LEU A 110 7.65 -7.21 14.90
N ALA A 111 6.89 -6.60 15.81
CA ALA A 111 6.60 -5.18 15.75
C ALA A 111 7.86 -4.31 15.89
N ASP A 112 8.78 -4.68 16.79
CA ASP A 112 10.07 -4.00 16.92
C ASP A 112 10.91 -4.15 15.64
N TRP A 113 11.00 -5.36 15.10
CA TRP A 113 11.71 -5.61 13.85
C TRP A 113 11.13 -4.82 12.67
N ILE A 114 9.80 -4.74 12.54
CA ILE A 114 9.13 -3.94 11.51
C ILE A 114 9.46 -2.46 11.69
N ALA A 115 9.37 -1.95 12.92
CA ALA A 115 9.62 -0.54 13.21
C ALA A 115 11.06 -0.10 12.89
N GLU A 116 12.02 -1.02 12.96
CA GLU A 116 13.44 -0.80 12.66
C GLU A 116 13.80 -1.07 11.20
N SER A 117 13.19 -2.09 10.58
CA SER A 117 13.61 -2.61 9.27
C SER A 117 12.80 -2.10 8.10
N VAL A 118 11.61 -1.52 8.34
CA VAL A 118 10.67 -1.10 7.29
C VAL A 118 10.56 0.42 7.26
N THR A 119 10.56 1.02 6.07
CA THR A 119 10.19 2.42 5.89
C THR A 119 8.81 2.58 5.28
N PHE A 120 8.15 3.66 5.68
CA PHE A 120 6.80 4.01 5.27
C PHE A 120 6.78 5.45 4.70
N PRO A 121 7.33 5.66 3.49
CA PRO A 121 7.44 6.99 2.91
C PRO A 121 6.04 7.58 2.67
N SER A 122 5.87 8.84 3.05
CA SER A 122 4.65 9.58 2.72
C SER A 122 4.66 10.03 1.26
N THR A 123 3.48 10.10 0.66
CA THR A 123 3.31 10.61 -0.71
C THR A 123 2.17 11.63 -0.80
N MET A 124 2.29 12.55 -1.76
CA MET A 124 1.16 13.32 -2.28
C MET A 124 0.93 12.88 -3.73
N VAL A 125 -0.27 12.38 -4.02
CA VAL A 125 -0.70 11.97 -5.35
C VAL A 125 -1.80 12.90 -5.84
N ASP A 126 -1.69 13.36 -7.09
CA ASP A 126 -2.74 14.18 -7.69
C ASP A 126 -2.92 13.86 -9.17
N ARG A 127 -4.12 13.36 -9.47
CA ARG A 127 -4.66 13.14 -10.82
C ARG A 127 -6.14 12.77 -10.71
N ILE A 128 -7.01 13.53 -11.38
CA ILE A 128 -8.42 13.18 -11.49
C ILE A 128 -8.58 11.99 -12.45
N VAL A 129 -9.13 10.90 -11.92
CA VAL A 129 -9.50 9.68 -12.66
C VAL A 129 -10.97 9.36 -12.36
N PRO A 130 -11.92 9.77 -13.20
CA PRO A 130 -13.33 9.45 -13.01
C PRO A 130 -13.56 7.94 -13.09
N ALA A 131 -14.62 7.46 -12.44
CA ALA A 131 -15.04 6.07 -12.57
C ALA A 131 -15.32 5.72 -14.04
N VAL A 132 -14.85 4.56 -14.47
CA VAL A 132 -15.04 4.08 -15.83
C VAL A 132 -16.51 3.74 -16.05
N THR A 133 -17.09 4.29 -17.13
CA THR A 133 -18.45 4.00 -17.58
C THR A 133 -18.41 3.34 -18.96
N PRO A 134 -19.51 2.73 -19.45
CA PRO A 134 -19.57 2.24 -20.83
C PRO A 134 -19.20 3.31 -21.86
N ALA A 135 -19.68 4.54 -21.67
CA ALA A 135 -19.35 5.67 -22.54
C ALA A 135 -17.85 6.03 -22.50
N THR A 136 -17.18 5.85 -21.36
CA THR A 136 -15.72 6.00 -21.24
C THR A 136 -15.00 5.00 -22.14
N LEU A 137 -15.40 3.72 -22.10
CA LEU A 137 -14.79 2.66 -22.91
C LEU A 137 -15.05 2.85 -24.40
N ASP A 138 -16.27 3.25 -24.78
CA ASP A 138 -16.62 3.58 -26.15
C ASP A 138 -15.75 4.75 -26.66
N LYS A 139 -15.50 5.75 -25.81
CA LYS A 139 -14.66 6.89 -26.17
C LYS A 139 -13.19 6.48 -26.34
N ILE A 140 -12.67 5.59 -25.51
CA ILE A 140 -11.32 5.04 -25.65
C ILE A 140 -11.20 4.29 -26.98
N GLU A 141 -12.13 3.40 -27.28
CA GLU A 141 -12.15 2.63 -28.53
C GLU A 141 -12.22 3.54 -29.76
N GLN A 142 -13.03 4.60 -29.73
CA GLN A 142 -13.08 5.59 -30.81
C GLN A 142 -11.75 6.31 -31.06
N LEU A 143 -10.95 6.54 -30.01
CA LEU A 143 -9.69 7.27 -30.11
C LEU A 143 -8.51 6.36 -30.46
N THR A 144 -8.51 5.13 -29.96
CA THR A 144 -7.38 4.19 -30.11
C THR A 144 -7.60 3.14 -31.20
N GLY A 145 -8.85 2.91 -31.61
CA GLY A 145 -9.26 1.81 -32.48
C GLY A 145 -9.33 0.45 -31.78
N VAL A 146 -9.20 0.39 -30.45
CA VAL A 146 -9.13 -0.86 -29.67
C VAL A 146 -10.12 -0.85 -28.51
N ARG A 147 -10.96 -1.89 -28.43
CA ARG A 147 -11.79 -2.16 -27.25
C ARG A 147 -10.92 -2.71 -26.12
N ASP A 148 -10.67 -1.87 -25.12
CA ASP A 148 -9.94 -2.27 -23.91
C ASP A 148 -10.88 -2.29 -22.69
N PRO A 149 -11.25 -3.47 -22.14
CA PRO A 149 -12.09 -3.57 -20.96
C PRO A 149 -11.42 -3.06 -19.67
N ALA A 150 -10.10 -2.84 -19.68
CA ALA A 150 -9.33 -2.25 -18.58
C ALA A 150 -8.95 -0.79 -18.84
N GLY A 151 -9.45 -0.19 -19.91
CA GLY A 151 -9.15 1.20 -20.29
C GLY A 151 -9.62 2.20 -19.25
N VAL A 152 -8.76 3.17 -18.93
CA VAL A 152 -9.06 4.27 -18.00
C VAL A 152 -8.91 5.62 -18.71
N ALA A 153 -9.80 6.56 -18.41
CA ALA A 153 -9.71 7.94 -18.86
C ALA A 153 -9.37 8.83 -17.67
N CYS A 154 -8.48 9.79 -17.88
CA CYS A 154 -8.00 10.70 -16.85
C CYS A 154 -7.61 12.03 -17.47
N GLU A 155 -7.50 13.03 -16.62
CA GLU A 155 -7.03 14.35 -17.04
C GLU A 155 -5.54 14.32 -17.44
N PRO A 156 -5.06 15.34 -18.20
CA PRO A 156 -3.65 15.42 -18.58
C PRO A 156 -2.71 15.79 -17.43
N PHE A 157 -3.21 16.51 -16.41
CA PHE A 157 -2.43 16.85 -15.23
C PHE A 157 -2.07 15.59 -14.43
N ARG A 158 -0.86 15.59 -13.86
CA ARG A 158 -0.39 14.56 -12.93
C ARG A 158 0.71 15.13 -12.06
N GLN A 159 0.62 14.88 -10.76
CA GLN A 159 1.69 15.20 -9.82
C GLN A 159 1.88 14.07 -8.82
N TRP A 160 3.13 13.79 -8.50
CA TRP A 160 3.49 12.84 -7.47
C TRP A 160 4.72 13.34 -6.72
N VAL A 161 4.55 13.60 -5.42
CA VAL A 161 5.62 13.93 -4.50
C VAL A 161 5.82 12.75 -3.57
N ILE A 162 7.06 12.31 -3.42
CA ILE A 162 7.41 11.08 -2.70
C ILE A 162 8.53 11.40 -1.71
N GLU A 163 8.36 11.07 -0.45
CA GLU A 163 9.46 11.07 0.51
C GLU A 163 10.52 10.04 0.09
N ASP A 164 11.78 10.48 -0.07
CA ASP A 164 12.86 9.61 -0.50
C ASP A 164 13.43 8.77 0.66
N ASN A 165 12.66 7.77 1.09
CA ASN A 165 12.97 6.94 2.25
C ASN A 165 12.61 5.46 1.99
N PHE A 166 13.51 4.74 1.31
CA PHE A 166 13.30 3.35 0.90
C PHE A 166 14.43 2.42 1.37
N VAL A 167 14.08 1.27 1.96
CA VAL A 167 15.06 0.34 2.57
C VAL A 167 15.71 -0.61 1.57
N ALA A 168 15.07 -0.85 0.42
CA ALA A 168 15.48 -1.83 -0.57
C ALA A 168 15.62 -1.23 -1.98
N GLY A 169 15.88 0.08 -2.06
CA GLY A 169 15.94 0.83 -3.32
C GLY A 169 14.56 1.21 -3.86
N ARG A 170 14.57 2.02 -4.93
CA ARG A 170 13.36 2.48 -5.63
C ARG A 170 13.69 2.80 -7.09
N PRO A 171 12.68 2.85 -7.98
CA PRO A 171 12.85 3.40 -9.31
C PRO A 171 13.29 4.88 -9.30
N GLU A 172 13.95 5.31 -10.36
CA GLU A 172 14.31 6.71 -10.64
C GLU A 172 13.08 7.50 -11.13
N TRP A 173 12.02 7.56 -10.31
CA TRP A 173 10.75 8.21 -10.66
C TRP A 173 10.90 9.71 -10.97
N GLU A 174 11.97 10.35 -10.50
CA GLU A 174 12.32 11.72 -10.86
C GLU A 174 12.53 11.90 -12.38
N LYS A 175 13.00 10.87 -13.08
CA LYS A 175 13.12 10.90 -14.55
C LYS A 175 11.77 10.88 -15.26
N ALA A 176 10.70 10.44 -14.57
CA ALA A 176 9.33 10.44 -15.06
C ALA A 176 8.51 11.67 -14.57
N GLY A 177 9.15 12.61 -13.86
CA GLY A 177 8.54 13.84 -13.36
C GLY A 177 7.99 13.78 -11.93
N ALA A 178 8.22 12.70 -11.19
CA ALA A 178 7.96 12.69 -9.74
C ALA A 178 8.98 13.60 -9.03
N ARG A 179 8.59 14.14 -7.87
CA ARG A 179 9.46 15.00 -7.07
C ARG A 179 9.82 14.31 -5.76
N ALA A 180 11.09 14.36 -5.38
CA ALA A 180 11.49 14.00 -4.02
C ALA A 180 10.98 15.08 -3.05
N GLY A 181 10.21 14.68 -2.05
CA GLY A 181 9.76 15.52 -0.95
C GLY A 181 10.66 15.37 0.28
N GLY A 182 10.79 16.43 1.09
CA GLY A 182 11.30 16.30 2.46
C GLY A 182 10.29 15.60 3.37
N ARG A 183 10.61 15.44 4.67
CA ARG A 183 9.81 14.72 5.70
C ARG A 183 8.36 15.21 5.92
N ARG A 184 7.84 16.14 5.11
CA ARG A 184 6.43 16.55 5.08
C ARG A 184 5.96 16.67 3.64
N CYS A 185 5.43 15.60 3.09
CA CYS A 185 4.59 15.66 1.90
C CYS A 185 3.19 16.10 2.36
N ALA A 186 2.97 17.39 2.55
CA ALA A 186 1.63 17.92 2.82
C ALA A 186 0.95 18.30 1.50
N VAL A 187 -0.32 17.90 1.38
CA VAL A 187 -1.31 18.49 0.47
C VAL A 187 -1.71 19.85 1.04
#